data_AF-A0A9Q1UVW2-F1
#
_entry.id   AF-A0A9Q1UVW2-F1
#
_cell.length_a   1.000
_cell.length_b   1.000
_cell.length_c   1.000
_cell.angle_alpha   90.00
_cell.angle_beta   90.00
_cell.angle_gamma   90.00
#
_symmetry.space_group_name_H-M   'P 1'
#
loop_
_entity.id
_entity.type
_entity.pdbx_description
1 polymer ?
#
loop_
_entity_poly.entity_id
_entity_poly.type
_entity_poly.pdbx_seq_one_letter_code
_entity_poly.pdbx_strand_id
1 'polypeptide(L)'
;METKKKLRHNEYYDVQDTFDTLYYKSQKGYNFYKLVNIMSDEDNIRLAYRNIKSNTGSKTKGTDGSTIKDINNIDIDEVITKIKTMFDFYTPKSIRRVEIPKANGKTRPLGIPTIWDRLFQQCILQVLEPICEAKFHKHSYGFRPNRSTHHAITRSVYLINITKLYHCVDVDIKGFFDNVNHGKLLKQLWALGVKDKKLLKIISVMLKAPIEGIGIPTKGVPQGGILSPLLSNIVLNELDWWVSNQWETFKTDKDYTKYRTSKTGKIVVDHSIRNKMLKKSKLKEIYIVRYADDFKIFCRTRSQAKAIDIAVGDMLKNRLGLECSAEKSKVLNLKKSYSEFLGFKMKAEWKRNKLRKTKDYKTLWVAKTYMSDKAKTNATTKIRKEIKKIKKRPTKSNINSYNSVVHGIQNYYKVATHITKNLRDINYSCSQTLKGLKNNRTEAKTENLSMHQRKRYKGYNPKYFMISGVVMSPIYAQKNVTPINFSQDICNYTKVGRGTIHQSLKHINKDTLKYIKESYIPTMSIEYNDNRISKYIAQHGKCISAIMG
;
A
#
# COMPACT_ATOMS: atom_id res chain seq x y z
N MET A 1 7.69 -0.37 7.96
CA MET A 1 9.16 -0.24 7.90
C MET A 1 9.57 0.66 6.75
N GLU A 2 9.07 0.43 5.53
CA GLU A 2 9.40 1.22 4.34
C GLU A 2 9.04 2.72 4.46
N THR A 3 7.87 3.07 4.99
CA THR A 3 7.49 4.49 5.17
C THR A 3 8.37 5.23 6.19
N LYS A 4 8.83 4.54 7.24
CA LYS A 4 9.80 5.09 8.20
C LYS A 4 11.20 5.28 7.60
N LYS A 5 11.55 4.53 6.54
CA LYS A 5 12.80 4.72 5.79
C LYS A 5 12.68 5.92 4.87
N LYS A 6 11.57 6.03 4.13
CA LYS A 6 11.28 7.19 3.26
C LYS A 6 11.30 8.52 4.02
N LEU A 7 10.59 8.61 5.16
CA LEU A 7 10.60 9.83 5.99
C LEU A 7 12.01 10.21 6.45
N ARG A 8 12.82 9.22 6.86
CA ARG A 8 14.23 9.47 7.21
C ARG A 8 15.02 9.99 6.03
N HIS A 9 14.88 9.38 4.86
CA HIS A 9 15.58 9.87 3.66
C HIS A 9 15.19 11.32 3.33
N ASN A 10 13.91 11.68 3.43
CA ASN A 10 13.47 13.06 3.20
C ASN A 10 14.15 14.06 4.16
N GLU A 11 14.27 13.67 5.44
CA GLU A 11 14.97 14.48 6.46
C GLU A 11 16.47 14.63 6.15
N TYR A 12 17.09 13.67 5.45
CA TYR A 12 18.53 13.73 5.12
C TYR A 12 18.86 14.76 4.04
N TYR A 13 17.93 15.00 3.11
CA TYR A 13 18.15 15.90 1.98
C TYR A 13 17.42 17.25 2.13
N ASP A 14 16.88 17.56 3.31
CA ASP A 14 16.15 18.80 3.61
C ASP A 14 14.95 19.11 2.68
N VAL A 15 14.44 18.11 1.96
CA VAL A 15 13.31 18.27 1.04
C VAL A 15 11.95 18.25 1.75
N GLN A 16 11.92 17.91 3.03
CA GLN A 16 10.69 17.67 3.77
C GLN A 16 9.83 18.94 3.90
N ASP A 17 10.45 20.10 4.11
CA ASP A 17 9.73 21.37 4.23
C ASP A 17 9.11 21.79 2.89
N THR A 18 9.79 21.49 1.77
CA THR A 18 9.24 21.66 0.42
C THR A 18 8.00 20.78 0.22
N PHE A 19 8.07 19.49 0.58
CA PHE A 19 6.92 18.58 0.43
C PHE A 19 5.73 18.95 1.35
N ASP A 20 6.00 19.41 2.56
CA ASP A 20 4.98 19.93 3.48
C ASP A 20 4.28 21.16 2.89
N THR A 21 5.06 22.07 2.30
CA THR A 21 4.55 23.28 1.65
C THR A 21 3.67 22.94 0.46
N LEU A 22 4.09 21.99 -0.39
CA LEU A 22 3.29 21.49 -1.51
C LEU A 22 1.96 20.87 -1.04
N TYR A 23 2.02 20.05 0.01
CA TYR A 23 0.82 19.43 0.59
C TYR A 23 -0.15 20.49 1.13
N TYR A 24 0.34 21.46 1.91
CA TYR A 24 -0.46 22.55 2.47
C TYR A 24 -1.11 23.42 1.37
N LYS A 25 -0.31 23.85 0.38
CA LYS A 25 -0.82 24.62 -0.77
C LYS A 25 -1.88 23.83 -1.54
N SER A 26 -1.66 22.53 -1.74
CA SER A 26 -2.64 21.67 -2.41
C SER A 26 -3.94 21.60 -1.61
N GLN A 27 -3.88 21.38 -0.29
CA GLN A 27 -5.08 21.38 0.57
C GLN A 27 -5.90 22.67 0.42
N LYS A 28 -5.23 23.83 0.35
CA LYS A 28 -5.86 25.14 0.16
C LYS A 28 -6.35 25.42 -1.27
N GLY A 29 -6.06 24.53 -2.24
CA GLY A 29 -6.56 24.65 -3.61
C GLY A 29 -5.69 25.49 -4.54
N TYR A 30 -4.41 25.69 -4.20
CA TYR A 30 -3.47 26.42 -5.06
C TYR A 30 -3.16 25.66 -6.34
N ASN A 31 -2.85 26.43 -7.39
CA ASN A 31 -2.32 25.93 -8.65
C ASN A 31 -0.78 25.92 -8.63
N PHE A 32 -0.19 24.94 -9.31
CA PHE A 32 1.25 24.72 -9.38
C PHE A 32 1.75 24.80 -10.82
N TYR A 33 2.61 25.78 -11.13
CA TYR A 33 3.03 26.10 -12.50
C TYR A 33 4.49 25.76 -12.82
N LYS A 34 5.36 25.64 -11.80
CA LYS A 34 6.82 25.44 -11.94
C LYS A 34 7.30 24.22 -11.15
N LEU A 35 6.59 23.10 -11.30
CA LEU A 35 6.90 21.87 -10.57
C LEU A 35 8.17 21.20 -11.11
N VAL A 36 8.46 21.36 -12.41
CA VAL A 36 9.69 20.82 -13.02
C VAL A 36 10.93 21.31 -12.27
N ASN A 37 10.99 22.58 -11.86
CA ASN A 37 12.13 23.14 -11.12
C ASN A 37 12.39 22.41 -9.81
N ILE A 38 11.32 22.04 -9.09
CA ILE A 38 11.41 21.27 -7.84
C ILE A 38 11.79 19.81 -8.13
N MET A 39 11.32 19.26 -9.25
CA MET A 39 11.61 17.89 -9.65
C MET A 39 13.07 17.70 -10.12
N SER A 40 13.64 18.71 -10.77
CA SER A 40 15.02 18.75 -11.26
C SER A 40 16.02 19.27 -10.22
N ASP A 41 15.55 19.64 -9.03
CA ASP A 41 16.39 20.03 -7.91
C ASP A 41 17.33 18.89 -7.50
N GLU A 42 18.57 19.21 -7.20
CA GLU A 42 19.61 18.21 -6.95
C GLU A 42 19.30 17.33 -5.74
N ASP A 43 18.72 17.90 -4.69
CA ASP A 43 18.38 17.16 -3.48
C ASP A 43 17.23 16.18 -3.74
N ASN A 44 16.28 16.56 -4.57
CA ASN A 44 15.22 15.65 -5.03
C ASN A 44 15.78 14.52 -5.90
N ILE A 45 16.76 14.79 -6.76
CA ILE A 45 17.43 13.78 -7.59
C ILE A 45 18.23 12.80 -6.72
N ARG A 46 19.03 13.30 -5.77
CA ARG A 46 19.79 12.46 -4.81
C ARG A 46 18.84 11.58 -4.00
N LEU A 47 17.74 12.12 -3.50
CA LEU A 47 16.71 11.35 -2.80
C LEU A 47 16.05 10.30 -3.71
N ALA A 48 15.80 10.62 -4.99
CA ALA A 48 15.25 9.68 -5.95
C ALA A 48 16.18 8.48 -6.14
N TYR A 49 17.47 8.74 -6.36
CA TYR A 49 18.49 7.71 -6.50
C TYR A 49 18.52 6.79 -5.28
N ARG A 50 18.57 7.36 -4.08
CA ARG A 50 18.56 6.59 -2.83
C ARG A 50 17.32 5.71 -2.66
N ASN A 51 16.15 6.25 -3.00
CA ASN A 51 14.89 5.51 -2.95
C ASN A 51 14.89 4.34 -3.96
N ILE A 52 15.39 4.54 -5.17
CA ILE A 52 15.52 3.49 -6.20
C ILE A 52 16.50 2.42 -5.77
N LYS A 53 17.67 2.80 -5.24
CA LYS A 53 18.68 1.85 -4.75
C LYS A 53 18.10 0.83 -3.77
N SER A 54 17.29 1.30 -2.84
CA SER A 54 16.65 0.47 -1.82
C SER A 54 15.49 -0.40 -2.33
N ASN A 55 14.98 -0.11 -3.53
CA ASN A 55 13.83 -0.81 -4.10
C ASN A 55 14.22 -2.22 -4.58
N THR A 56 13.40 -3.22 -4.29
CA THR A 56 13.63 -4.62 -4.70
C THR A 56 13.72 -4.79 -6.22
N GLY A 57 13.07 -3.91 -6.99
CA GLY A 57 13.10 -3.93 -8.46
C GLY A 57 14.36 -3.30 -9.08
N SER A 58 15.27 -2.72 -8.29
CA SER A 58 16.42 -1.96 -8.79
C SER A 58 17.42 -2.79 -9.62
N LYS A 59 17.45 -4.10 -9.38
CA LYS A 59 18.28 -5.08 -10.11
C LYS A 59 17.63 -5.60 -11.39
N THR A 60 16.36 -5.26 -11.64
CA THR A 60 15.64 -5.74 -12.82
C THR A 60 16.03 -4.91 -14.04
N LYS A 61 16.52 -5.57 -15.09
CA LYS A 61 16.95 -4.95 -16.35
C LYS A 61 15.76 -4.39 -17.14
N GLY A 62 15.93 -3.20 -17.70
CA GLY A 62 15.05 -2.64 -18.73
C GLY A 62 15.37 -3.22 -20.11
N THR A 63 14.99 -2.51 -21.18
CA THR A 63 15.35 -2.84 -22.56
C THR A 63 16.83 -2.62 -22.86
N ASP A 64 17.45 -1.65 -22.19
CA ASP A 64 18.88 -1.30 -22.34
C ASP A 64 19.83 -2.17 -21.51
N GLY A 65 19.34 -3.25 -20.88
CA GLY A 65 20.15 -4.17 -20.09
C GLY A 65 20.74 -3.59 -18.79
N SER A 66 20.58 -2.29 -18.55
CA SER A 66 21.16 -1.55 -17.43
C SER A 66 20.32 -1.70 -16.16
N THR A 67 21.00 -1.59 -15.03
CA THR A 67 20.50 -1.77 -13.67
C THR A 67 21.00 -0.65 -12.76
N ILE A 68 20.56 -0.65 -11.51
CA ILE A 68 21.08 0.32 -10.54
C ILE A 68 22.59 0.18 -10.32
N LYS A 69 23.17 -1.02 -10.50
CA LYS A 69 24.61 -1.24 -10.32
C LYS A 69 25.43 -0.43 -11.33
N ASP A 70 24.90 -0.26 -12.53
CA ASP A 70 25.58 0.47 -13.59
C ASP A 70 25.56 1.97 -13.27
N ILE A 71 24.48 2.48 -12.68
CA ILE A 71 24.42 3.86 -12.16
C ILE A 71 25.32 4.04 -10.92
N ASN A 72 25.48 3.02 -10.07
CA ASN A 72 26.33 3.13 -8.87
C ASN A 72 27.80 3.45 -9.18
N ASN A 73 28.27 3.11 -10.38
CA ASN A 73 29.64 3.32 -10.81
C ASN A 73 29.85 4.68 -11.51
N ILE A 74 28.77 5.44 -11.72
CA ILE A 74 28.77 6.76 -12.35
C ILE A 74 28.89 7.82 -11.24
N ASP A 75 29.51 8.96 -11.53
CA ASP A 75 29.56 10.07 -10.59
C ASP A 75 28.19 10.74 -10.40
N ILE A 76 27.92 11.26 -9.19
CA ILE A 76 26.61 11.84 -8.87
C ILE A 76 26.30 13.07 -9.72
N ASP A 77 27.31 13.88 -10.06
CA ASP A 77 27.09 15.11 -10.82
C ASP A 77 26.75 14.77 -12.27
N GLU A 78 27.29 13.68 -12.80
CA GLU A 78 26.89 13.14 -14.09
C GLU A 78 25.44 12.61 -14.06
N VAL A 79 25.05 11.88 -13.01
CA VAL A 79 23.66 11.42 -12.82
C VAL A 79 22.70 12.61 -12.72
N ILE A 80 23.06 13.64 -11.96
CA ILE A 80 22.26 14.86 -11.78
C ILE A 80 22.13 15.59 -13.11
N THR A 81 23.25 15.79 -13.81
CA THR A 81 23.30 16.44 -15.13
C THR A 81 22.41 15.69 -16.10
N LYS A 82 22.52 14.36 -16.16
CA LYS A 82 21.70 13.52 -17.04
C LYS A 82 20.21 13.69 -16.76
N ILE A 83 19.79 13.66 -15.49
CA ILE A 83 18.39 13.81 -15.11
C ILE A 83 17.88 15.23 -15.39
N LYS A 84 18.69 16.28 -15.15
CA LYS A 84 18.35 17.66 -15.52
C LYS A 84 18.14 17.78 -17.04
N THR A 85 19.05 17.22 -17.85
CA THR A 85 18.89 17.17 -19.33
C THR A 85 17.62 16.42 -19.75
N MET A 86 17.27 15.32 -19.06
CA MET A 86 16.02 14.61 -19.32
C MET A 86 14.78 15.46 -19.02
N PHE A 87 14.82 16.38 -18.05
CA PHE A 87 13.72 17.32 -17.84
C PHE A 87 13.61 18.34 -18.97
N ASP A 88 14.72 18.72 -19.60
CA ASP A 88 14.70 19.65 -20.75
C ASP A 88 14.21 18.98 -22.03
N PHE A 89 14.72 17.79 -22.33
CA PHE A 89 14.40 17.03 -23.54
C PHE A 89 14.13 15.56 -23.20
N TYR A 90 12.92 15.28 -22.72
CA TYR A 90 12.54 13.91 -22.35
C TYR A 90 12.18 13.06 -23.57
N THR A 91 12.99 12.04 -23.84
CA THR A 91 12.71 10.99 -24.83
C THR A 91 12.60 9.64 -24.12
N PRO A 92 11.39 9.04 -24.03
CA PRO A 92 11.20 7.79 -23.32
C PRO A 92 11.82 6.64 -24.10
N LYS A 93 12.56 5.77 -23.41
CA LYS A 93 13.01 4.51 -23.99
C LYS A 93 11.87 3.49 -24.04
N SER A 94 12.05 2.45 -24.85
CA SER A 94 11.09 1.36 -24.94
C SER A 94 10.94 0.60 -23.62
N ILE A 95 9.72 0.13 -23.34
CA ILE A 95 9.37 -0.60 -22.13
C ILE A 95 9.45 -2.10 -22.41
N ARG A 96 10.21 -2.82 -21.57
CA ARG A 96 10.38 -4.27 -21.69
C ARG A 96 9.16 -4.99 -21.14
N ARG A 97 8.59 -5.94 -21.91
CA ARG A 97 7.41 -6.71 -21.49
C ARG A 97 7.81 -8.02 -20.82
N VAL A 98 7.18 -8.34 -19.69
CA VAL A 98 7.35 -9.61 -18.97
C VAL A 98 6.00 -10.18 -18.59
N GLU A 99 5.74 -11.44 -18.93
CA GLU A 99 4.51 -12.11 -18.52
C GLU A 99 4.64 -12.79 -17.15
N ILE A 100 3.78 -12.40 -16.21
CA ILE A 100 3.73 -13.01 -14.88
C ILE A 100 2.52 -13.95 -14.80
N PRO A 101 2.71 -15.23 -14.45
CA PRO A 101 1.59 -16.17 -14.33
C PRO A 101 0.68 -15.79 -13.16
N LYS A 102 -0.62 -15.76 -13.41
CA LYS A 102 -1.65 -15.67 -12.36
C LYS A 102 -2.02 -17.07 -11.88
N ALA A 103 -2.56 -17.13 -10.66
CA ALA A 103 -3.04 -18.39 -10.07
C ALA A 103 -4.22 -19.04 -10.83
N ASN A 104 -4.84 -18.36 -11.80
CA ASN A 104 -5.93 -18.87 -12.62
C ASN A 104 -5.48 -19.26 -14.05
N GLY A 105 -4.17 -19.47 -14.26
CA GLY A 105 -3.61 -19.87 -15.57
C GLY A 105 -3.40 -18.72 -16.57
N LYS A 106 -4.10 -17.59 -16.42
CA LYS A 106 -3.87 -16.39 -17.25
C LYS A 106 -2.54 -15.71 -16.90
N THR A 107 -1.98 -14.91 -17.79
CA THR A 107 -0.79 -14.09 -17.50
C THR A 107 -1.18 -12.63 -17.18
N ARG A 108 -0.26 -11.89 -16.54
CA ARG A 108 -0.31 -10.43 -16.37
C ARG A 108 0.92 -9.84 -17.08
N PRO A 109 0.74 -8.98 -18.08
CA PRO A 109 1.87 -8.27 -18.67
C PRO A 109 2.39 -7.22 -17.68
N LEU A 110 3.69 -7.24 -17.42
CA LEU A 110 4.42 -6.22 -16.68
C LEU A 110 5.29 -5.46 -17.70
N GLY A 111 5.18 -4.14 -17.71
CA GLY A 111 6.07 -3.24 -18.44
C GLY A 111 7.16 -2.71 -17.51
N ILE A 112 8.40 -3.06 -17.77
CA ILE A 112 9.57 -2.65 -16.98
C ILE A 112 10.32 -1.56 -17.75
N PRO A 113 10.26 -0.29 -17.31
CA PRO A 113 11.05 0.78 -17.92
C PRO A 113 12.54 0.61 -17.61
N THR A 114 13.37 1.38 -18.31
CA THR A 114 14.82 1.45 -18.05
C THR A 114 15.11 1.98 -16.64
N ILE A 115 16.32 1.76 -16.14
CA ILE A 115 16.70 2.27 -14.83
C ILE A 115 16.71 3.80 -14.78
N TRP A 116 17.13 4.47 -15.87
CA TRP A 116 17.10 5.92 -16.01
C TRP A 116 15.67 6.47 -16.03
N ASP A 117 14.76 5.86 -16.79
CA ASP A 117 13.34 6.24 -16.77
C ASP A 117 12.71 6.05 -15.40
N ARG A 118 13.11 5.00 -14.68
CA ARG A 118 12.64 4.75 -13.32
C ARG A 118 13.15 5.79 -12.33
N LEU A 119 14.41 6.18 -12.43
CA LEU A 119 14.98 7.26 -11.63
C LEU A 119 14.26 8.58 -11.90
N PHE A 120 14.07 8.92 -13.17
CA PHE A 120 13.32 10.10 -13.60
C PHE A 120 11.87 10.10 -13.11
N GLN A 121 11.16 8.98 -13.25
CA GLN A 121 9.81 8.80 -12.70
C GLN A 121 9.76 8.96 -11.18
N GLN A 122 10.81 8.54 -10.48
CA GLN A 122 10.92 8.68 -9.04
C GLN A 122 11.10 10.14 -8.63
N CYS A 123 11.83 10.97 -9.39
CA CYS A 123 11.92 12.42 -9.18
C CYS A 123 10.53 13.08 -9.28
N ILE A 124 9.73 12.68 -10.29
CA ILE A 124 8.37 13.17 -10.49
C ILE A 124 7.43 12.71 -9.36
N LEU A 125 7.50 11.42 -8.99
CA LEU A 125 6.63 10.82 -7.97
C LEU A 125 6.73 11.57 -6.64
N GLN A 126 7.94 11.90 -6.19
CA GLN A 126 8.17 12.52 -4.88
C GLN A 126 7.52 13.89 -4.74
N VAL A 127 7.47 14.66 -5.84
CA VAL A 127 6.86 15.99 -5.87
C VAL A 127 5.35 15.91 -6.10
N LEU A 128 4.86 14.98 -6.91
CA LEU A 128 3.42 14.81 -7.15
C LEU A 128 2.68 14.12 -5.99
N GLU A 129 3.33 13.23 -5.25
CA GLU A 129 2.71 12.50 -4.14
C GLU A 129 2.11 13.44 -3.06
N PRO A 130 2.79 14.46 -2.52
CA PRO A 130 2.19 15.39 -1.55
C PRO A 130 1.00 16.17 -2.13
N ILE A 131 1.09 16.61 -3.39
CA ILE A 131 0.00 17.36 -4.05
C ILE A 131 -1.25 16.50 -4.16
N CYS A 132 -1.09 15.25 -4.63
CA CYS A 132 -2.20 14.33 -4.83
C CYS A 132 -2.76 13.79 -3.52
N GLU A 133 -1.89 13.46 -2.56
CA GLU A 133 -2.28 12.93 -1.24
C GLU A 133 -3.19 13.89 -0.47
N ALA A 134 -3.00 15.21 -0.64
CA ALA A 134 -3.86 16.24 -0.07
C ALA A 134 -5.31 16.24 -0.63
N LYS A 135 -5.51 15.67 -1.82
CA LYS A 135 -6.80 15.65 -2.54
C LYS A 135 -7.45 14.27 -2.61
N PHE A 136 -6.72 13.21 -2.27
CA PHE A 136 -7.24 11.85 -2.36
C PHE A 136 -8.29 11.54 -1.30
N HIS A 137 -9.33 10.82 -1.71
CA HIS A 137 -10.39 10.39 -0.79
C HIS A 137 -9.85 9.55 0.37
N LYS A 138 -10.35 9.80 1.59
CA LYS A 138 -9.86 9.19 2.84
C LYS A 138 -9.93 7.65 2.92
N HIS A 139 -10.83 7.02 2.16
CA HIS A 139 -11.06 5.57 2.16
C HIS A 139 -10.58 4.87 0.89
N SER A 140 -9.68 5.54 0.15
CA SER A 140 -8.77 4.91 -0.81
C SER A 140 -7.46 4.53 -0.10
N TYR A 141 -7.08 3.25 -0.15
CA TYR A 141 -5.94 2.72 0.64
C TYR A 141 -4.78 2.22 -0.21
N GLY A 142 -5.02 1.78 -1.45
CA GLY A 142 -4.00 1.15 -2.28
C GLY A 142 -2.92 2.13 -2.74
N PHE A 143 -1.67 1.69 -2.74
CA PHE A 143 -0.50 2.46 -3.21
C PHE A 143 -0.30 3.83 -2.55
N ARG A 144 -0.81 4.03 -1.33
CA ARG A 144 -0.67 5.28 -0.58
C ARG A 144 0.21 5.10 0.65
N PRO A 145 0.98 6.13 1.05
CA PRO A 145 1.83 6.05 2.23
C PRO A 145 1.01 5.77 3.50
N ASN A 146 1.57 4.98 4.41
CA ASN A 146 0.98 4.58 5.70
C ASN A 146 -0.36 3.83 5.61
N ARG A 147 -0.86 3.52 4.41
CA ARG A 147 -2.11 2.76 4.21
C ARG A 147 -1.79 1.32 3.81
N SER A 148 -2.61 0.39 4.27
CA SER A 148 -2.40 -1.05 4.09
C SER A 148 -3.72 -1.76 3.78
N THR A 149 -3.63 -3.00 3.29
CA THR A 149 -4.81 -3.85 3.07
C THR A 149 -5.62 -4.05 4.35
N HIS A 150 -4.95 -4.10 5.51
CA HIS A 150 -5.61 -4.22 6.81
C HIS A 150 -6.53 -3.04 7.11
N HIS A 151 -6.15 -1.82 6.72
CA HIS A 151 -7.00 -0.64 6.94
C HIS A 151 -8.29 -0.71 6.12
N ALA A 152 -8.20 -1.18 4.86
CA ALA A 152 -9.38 -1.38 4.01
C ALA A 152 -10.32 -2.43 4.62
N ILE A 153 -9.78 -3.59 5.05
CA ILE A 153 -10.56 -4.65 5.72
C ILE A 153 -11.20 -4.15 7.02
N THR A 154 -10.47 -3.37 7.82
CA THR A 154 -10.98 -2.81 9.08
C THR A 154 -12.15 -1.88 8.82
N ARG A 155 -12.03 -1.01 7.80
CA ARG A 155 -13.13 -0.10 7.43
C ARG A 155 -14.36 -0.89 7.00
N SER A 156 -14.21 -1.93 6.18
CA SER A 156 -15.32 -2.82 5.80
C SER A 156 -15.98 -3.48 7.03
N VAL A 157 -15.18 -4.03 7.94
CA VAL A 157 -15.65 -4.62 9.20
C VAL A 157 -16.38 -3.58 10.07
N TYR A 158 -15.87 -2.35 10.14
CA TYR A 158 -16.51 -1.24 10.85
C TYR A 158 -17.88 -0.89 10.25
N LEU A 159 -18.00 -0.83 8.92
CA LEU A 159 -19.26 -0.53 8.24
C LEU A 159 -20.32 -1.62 8.50
N ILE A 160 -19.91 -2.88 8.59
CA ILE A 160 -20.80 -3.99 8.96
C ILE A 160 -21.17 -3.93 10.46
N ASN A 161 -20.18 -3.76 11.34
CA ASN A 161 -20.34 -3.89 12.79
C ASN A 161 -20.97 -2.69 13.46
N ILE A 162 -20.60 -1.48 13.04
CA ILE A 162 -21.00 -0.23 13.69
C ILE A 162 -22.08 0.45 12.87
N THR A 163 -21.82 0.67 11.57
CA THR A 163 -22.80 1.33 10.69
C THR A 163 -23.97 0.41 10.33
N LYS A 164 -23.84 -0.91 10.46
CA LYS A 164 -24.88 -1.92 10.17
C LYS A 164 -25.29 -1.99 8.69
N LEU A 165 -24.31 -1.85 7.79
CA LEU A 165 -24.51 -2.00 6.35
C LEU A 165 -24.28 -3.46 5.96
N TYR A 166 -25.32 -4.09 5.40
CA TYR A 166 -25.34 -5.53 5.13
C TYR A 166 -25.44 -5.86 3.64
N HIS A 167 -25.56 -4.85 2.78
CA HIS A 167 -25.49 -5.03 1.34
C HIS A 167 -24.17 -4.48 0.83
N CYS A 168 -23.54 -5.19 -0.09
CA CYS A 168 -22.25 -4.83 -0.67
C CYS A 168 -22.34 -4.98 -2.19
N VAL A 169 -21.81 -3.99 -2.90
CA VAL A 169 -21.55 -4.08 -4.34
C VAL A 169 -20.07 -4.34 -4.52
N ASP A 170 -19.77 -5.48 -5.10
CA ASP A 170 -18.42 -5.85 -5.53
C ASP A 170 -18.28 -5.39 -6.98
N VAL A 171 -17.32 -4.53 -7.29
CA VAL A 171 -17.09 -4.02 -8.65
C VAL A 171 -15.65 -4.34 -9.07
N ASP A 172 -15.48 -4.95 -10.26
CA ASP A 172 -14.17 -5.26 -10.84
C ASP A 172 -14.03 -4.55 -12.19
N ILE A 173 -12.93 -3.80 -12.36
CA ILE A 173 -12.64 -3.08 -13.61
C ILE A 173 -11.85 -4.00 -14.55
N LYS A 174 -12.32 -4.15 -15.79
CA LYS A 174 -11.70 -5.00 -16.80
C LYS A 174 -10.40 -4.38 -17.30
N GLY A 175 -9.27 -5.02 -16.97
CA GLY A 175 -7.96 -4.62 -17.48
C GLY A 175 -7.62 -3.15 -17.18
N PHE A 176 -7.86 -2.71 -15.95
CA PHE A 176 -7.79 -1.30 -15.57
C PHE A 176 -6.55 -0.57 -16.10
N PHE A 177 -5.36 -1.08 -15.82
CA PHE A 177 -4.11 -0.45 -16.25
C PHE A 177 -3.98 -0.36 -17.77
N ASP A 178 -4.53 -1.30 -18.53
CA ASP A 178 -4.38 -1.33 -19.99
C ASP A 178 -5.40 -0.40 -20.69
N ASN A 179 -6.42 0.07 -19.96
CA ASN A 179 -7.55 0.84 -20.50
C ASN A 179 -7.62 2.30 -20.03
N VAL A 180 -6.67 2.78 -19.23
CA VAL A 180 -6.65 4.18 -18.77
C VAL A 180 -6.56 5.16 -19.95
N ASN A 181 -7.53 6.06 -20.10
CA ASN A 181 -7.49 7.09 -21.13
C ASN A 181 -6.48 8.20 -20.77
N HIS A 182 -5.47 8.43 -21.63
CA HIS A 182 -4.40 9.41 -21.39
C HIS A 182 -4.94 10.84 -21.29
N GLY A 183 -5.83 11.25 -22.20
CA GLY A 183 -6.40 12.60 -22.21
C GLY A 183 -7.22 12.90 -20.96
N LYS A 184 -8.02 11.93 -20.50
CA LYS A 184 -8.79 12.05 -19.25
C LYS A 184 -7.86 12.16 -18.04
N LEU A 185 -6.82 11.33 -17.95
CA LEU A 185 -5.83 11.40 -16.87
C LEU A 185 -5.13 12.76 -16.81
N LEU A 186 -4.69 13.31 -17.95
CA LEU A 186 -4.06 14.63 -18.00
C LEU A 186 -5.02 15.76 -17.59
N LYS A 187 -6.30 15.68 -17.99
CA LYS A 187 -7.35 16.60 -17.52
C LYS A 187 -7.58 16.50 -16.01
N GLN A 188 -7.52 15.30 -15.43
CA GLN A 188 -7.64 15.11 -13.99
C GLN A 188 -6.44 15.66 -13.22
N LEU A 189 -5.21 15.47 -13.73
CA LEU A 189 -4.01 16.13 -13.18
C LEU A 189 -4.15 17.65 -13.18
N TRP A 190 -4.62 18.22 -14.29
CA TRP A 190 -4.92 19.65 -14.40
C TRP A 190 -5.96 20.10 -13.35
N ALA A 191 -7.04 19.33 -13.17
CA ALA A 191 -8.08 19.63 -12.19
C ALA A 191 -7.60 19.54 -10.73
N LEU A 192 -6.58 18.73 -10.45
CA LEU A 192 -5.94 18.65 -9.13
C LEU A 192 -5.02 19.85 -8.81
N GLY A 193 -4.80 20.76 -9.76
CA GLY A 193 -3.97 21.96 -9.59
C GLY A 193 -2.59 21.86 -10.24
N VAL A 194 -2.26 20.76 -10.92
CA VAL A 194 -1.00 20.62 -11.69
C VAL A 194 -1.15 21.39 -13.00
N LYS A 195 -0.72 22.66 -13.01
CA LYS A 195 -0.83 23.58 -14.15
C LYS A 195 0.49 23.77 -14.92
N ASP A 196 1.50 22.99 -14.58
CA ASP A 196 2.79 22.96 -15.26
C ASP A 196 2.67 22.22 -16.61
N LYS A 197 2.69 22.99 -17.71
CA LYS A 197 2.53 22.45 -19.08
C LYS A 197 3.68 21.53 -19.48
N LYS A 198 4.92 21.83 -19.07
CA LYS A 198 6.11 21.03 -19.38
C LYS A 198 5.99 19.66 -18.72
N LEU A 199 5.61 19.63 -17.44
CA LEU A 199 5.35 18.38 -16.73
C LEU A 199 4.23 17.54 -17.37
N LEU A 200 3.10 18.16 -17.74
CA LEU A 200 1.99 17.44 -18.37
C LEU A 200 2.39 16.85 -19.73
N LYS A 201 3.21 17.57 -20.51
CA LYS A 201 3.77 17.07 -21.76
C LYS A 201 4.71 15.88 -21.51
N ILE A 202 5.60 15.97 -20.51
CA ILE A 202 6.48 14.87 -20.12
C ILE A 202 5.67 13.62 -19.75
N ILE A 203 4.63 13.77 -18.91
CA ILE A 203 3.76 12.66 -18.53
C ILE A 203 3.05 12.09 -19.76
N SER A 204 2.53 12.94 -20.65
CA SER A 204 1.90 12.50 -21.89
C SER A 204 2.83 11.69 -22.78
N VAL A 205 4.10 12.09 -22.90
CA VAL A 205 5.10 11.40 -23.71
C VAL A 205 5.49 10.07 -23.06
N MET A 206 5.69 10.06 -21.75
CA MET A 206 5.98 8.86 -20.96
C MET A 206 4.87 7.80 -21.05
N LEU A 207 3.59 8.22 -21.08
CA LEU A 207 2.45 7.30 -21.26
C LEU A 207 2.41 6.66 -22.65
N LYS A 208 3.04 7.30 -23.64
CA LYS A 208 3.16 6.84 -25.03
C LYS A 208 4.52 6.20 -25.33
N ALA A 209 5.30 5.87 -24.30
CA ALA A 209 6.55 5.14 -24.48
C ALA A 209 6.28 3.80 -25.21
N PRO A 210 7.04 3.47 -26.27
CA PRO A 210 6.81 2.26 -27.04
C PRO A 210 7.03 1.02 -26.18
N ILE A 211 6.14 0.04 -26.30
CA ILE A 211 6.25 -1.25 -25.62
C ILE A 211 6.81 -2.27 -26.61
N GLU A 212 7.87 -2.96 -26.22
CA GLU A 212 8.51 -3.98 -27.04
C GLU A 212 7.49 -5.06 -27.48
N GLY A 213 7.38 -5.29 -28.80
CA GLY A 213 6.43 -6.22 -29.40
C GLY A 213 4.98 -5.75 -29.51
N ILE A 214 4.64 -4.53 -29.06
CA ILE A 214 3.28 -3.94 -29.21
C ILE A 214 3.32 -2.62 -30.00
N GLY A 215 4.39 -1.84 -29.87
CA GLY A 215 4.50 -0.49 -30.42
C GLY A 215 3.99 0.58 -29.44
N ILE A 216 3.56 1.73 -29.98
CA ILE A 216 3.17 2.90 -29.18
C ILE A 216 1.75 2.71 -28.62
N PRO A 217 1.56 2.72 -27.29
CA PRO A 217 0.24 2.56 -26.70
C PRO A 217 -0.63 3.82 -26.89
N THR A 218 -1.88 3.64 -27.29
CA THR A 218 -2.89 4.72 -27.40
C THR A 218 -3.68 4.94 -26.10
N LYS A 219 -3.66 3.96 -25.20
CA LYS A 219 -4.28 3.97 -23.88
C LYS A 219 -3.50 3.09 -22.91
N GLY A 220 -3.79 3.27 -21.63
CA GLY A 220 -3.21 2.51 -20.53
C GLY A 220 -2.03 3.19 -19.84
N VAL A 221 -1.61 2.60 -18.75
CA VAL A 221 -0.46 2.97 -17.93
C VAL A 221 0.43 1.73 -17.76
N PRO A 222 1.75 1.83 -17.99
CA PRO A 222 2.62 0.66 -17.94
C PRO A 222 2.66 0.06 -16.53
N GLN A 223 2.22 -1.19 -16.40
CA GLN A 223 2.25 -1.94 -15.14
C GLN A 223 3.72 -2.21 -14.76
N GLY A 224 4.30 -1.46 -13.83
CA GLY A 224 5.71 -1.60 -13.44
C GLY A 224 6.49 -0.29 -13.50
N GLY A 225 5.91 0.75 -14.09
CA GLY A 225 6.37 2.13 -13.89
C GLY A 225 6.19 2.57 -12.44
N ILE A 226 7.10 3.43 -11.96
CA ILE A 226 7.09 3.95 -10.60
C ILE A 226 5.96 4.95 -10.40
N LEU A 227 5.66 5.73 -11.43
CA LEU A 227 4.60 6.74 -11.38
C LEU A 227 3.21 6.11 -11.59
N SER A 228 3.13 4.96 -12.25
CA SER A 228 1.87 4.31 -12.64
C SER A 228 0.87 4.13 -11.49
N PRO A 229 1.26 3.66 -10.28
CA PRO A 229 0.32 3.52 -9.16
C PRO A 229 -0.30 4.84 -8.70
N LEU A 230 0.45 5.95 -8.75
CA LEU A 230 -0.07 7.27 -8.41
C LEU A 230 -1.07 7.73 -9.47
N LEU A 231 -0.73 7.60 -10.76
CA LEU A 231 -1.61 7.96 -11.88
C LEU A 231 -2.91 7.16 -11.84
N SER A 232 -2.83 5.87 -11.56
CA SER A 232 -3.99 5.00 -11.34
C SER A 232 -4.91 5.51 -10.22
N ASN A 233 -4.34 5.97 -9.11
CA ASN A 233 -5.12 6.54 -8.03
C ASN A 233 -5.78 7.87 -8.40
N ILE A 234 -5.13 8.70 -9.23
CA ILE A 234 -5.70 9.95 -9.75
C ILE A 234 -6.95 9.66 -10.59
N VAL A 235 -6.89 8.67 -11.48
CA VAL A 235 -8.04 8.29 -12.32
C VAL A 235 -9.26 7.93 -11.50
N LEU A 236 -9.07 7.06 -10.50
CA LEU A 236 -10.17 6.54 -9.67
C LEU A 236 -10.58 7.49 -8.53
N ASN A 237 -9.81 8.54 -8.25
CA ASN A 237 -10.16 9.51 -7.21
C ASN A 237 -11.47 10.25 -7.53
N GLU A 238 -11.74 10.52 -8.81
CA GLU A 238 -13.00 11.13 -9.24
C GLU A 238 -14.20 10.26 -8.88
N LEU A 239 -14.09 8.94 -9.08
CA LEU A 239 -15.12 7.97 -8.65
C LEU A 239 -15.28 7.97 -7.12
N ASP A 240 -14.18 7.95 -6.37
CA ASP A 240 -14.23 7.93 -4.90
C ASP A 240 -15.01 9.12 -4.34
N TRP A 241 -14.68 10.33 -4.82
CA TRP A 241 -15.38 11.55 -4.43
C TRP A 241 -16.82 11.58 -4.91
N TRP A 242 -17.10 11.12 -6.13
CA TRP A 242 -18.46 11.06 -6.66
C TRP A 242 -19.37 10.17 -5.82
N VAL A 243 -18.91 8.97 -5.42
CA VAL A 243 -19.66 8.07 -4.52
C VAL A 243 -19.79 8.68 -3.12
N SER A 244 -18.72 9.24 -2.58
CA SER A 244 -18.70 9.85 -1.26
C SER A 244 -19.65 11.04 -1.15
N ASN A 245 -19.76 11.87 -2.20
CA ASN A 245 -20.60 13.05 -2.21
C ASN A 245 -22.10 12.73 -2.19
N GLN A 246 -22.50 11.49 -2.49
CA GLN A 246 -23.90 11.07 -2.36
C GLN A 246 -24.36 10.93 -0.89
N TRP A 247 -23.41 10.76 0.04
CA TRP A 247 -23.74 10.54 1.45
C TRP A 247 -22.66 11.03 2.42
N GLU A 248 -21.48 10.41 2.42
CA GLU A 248 -20.45 10.63 3.44
C GLU A 248 -19.94 12.08 3.49
N THR A 249 -19.76 12.71 2.32
CA THR A 249 -19.27 14.09 2.16
C THR A 249 -20.34 15.03 1.60
N PHE A 250 -21.60 14.60 1.57
CA PHE A 250 -22.72 15.44 1.16
C PHE A 250 -22.79 16.71 2.04
N LYS A 251 -22.76 17.89 1.40
CA LYS A 251 -22.90 19.18 2.08
C LYS A 251 -24.38 19.46 2.30
N THR A 252 -24.77 19.65 3.55
CA THR A 252 -26.14 20.03 3.93
C THR A 252 -26.27 21.55 3.90
N ASP A 253 -27.45 22.06 3.57
CA ASP A 253 -27.70 23.52 3.55
C ASP A 253 -27.54 24.13 4.95
N LYS A 254 -27.97 23.39 5.97
CA LYS A 254 -27.75 23.74 7.39
C LYS A 254 -26.45 23.12 7.90
N ASP A 255 -25.67 23.89 8.65
CA ASP A 255 -24.49 23.37 9.33
C ASP A 255 -24.88 22.59 10.59
N TYR A 256 -24.57 21.29 10.59
CA TYR A 256 -24.79 20.39 11.72
C TYR A 256 -23.46 19.97 12.37
N THR A 257 -22.37 20.69 12.09
CA THR A 257 -21.04 20.40 12.63
C THR A 257 -21.02 20.67 14.13
N LYS A 258 -20.82 19.62 14.91
CA LYS A 258 -20.47 19.74 16.33
C LYS A 258 -19.07 19.23 16.57
N TYR A 259 -18.45 19.70 17.64
CA TYR A 259 -17.15 19.23 18.07
C TYR A 259 -17.29 18.49 19.39
N ARG A 260 -16.52 17.42 19.56
CA ARG A 260 -16.44 16.67 20.81
C ARG A 260 -14.99 16.43 21.16
N THR A 261 -14.70 16.46 22.45
CA THR A 261 -13.36 16.11 22.95
C THR A 261 -13.25 14.60 23.08
N SER A 262 -12.26 14.02 22.41
CA SER A 262 -11.87 12.61 22.53
C SER A 262 -11.35 12.33 23.94
N LYS A 263 -11.34 11.05 24.35
CA LYS A 263 -10.71 10.60 25.60
C LYS A 263 -9.23 10.98 25.72
N THR A 264 -8.60 11.30 24.59
CA THR A 264 -7.20 11.72 24.48
C THR A 264 -7.04 13.25 24.46
N GLY A 265 -8.07 14.02 24.85
CA GLY A 265 -8.05 15.50 24.82
C GLY A 265 -8.21 16.14 23.44
N LYS A 266 -8.27 15.35 22.37
CA LYS A 266 -8.34 15.85 20.99
C LYS A 266 -9.76 16.28 20.60
N ILE A 267 -9.91 17.47 20.01
CA ILE A 267 -11.17 17.92 19.41
C ILE A 267 -11.44 17.16 18.11
N VAL A 268 -12.62 16.55 17.99
CA VAL A 268 -13.05 15.75 16.84
C VAL A 268 -14.43 16.21 16.38
N VAL A 269 -14.65 16.31 15.07
CA VAL A 269 -15.97 16.60 14.52
C VAL A 269 -16.92 15.43 14.83
N ASP A 270 -18.02 15.73 15.50
CA ASP A 270 -19.13 14.82 15.72
C ASP A 270 -20.15 14.93 14.58
N HIS A 271 -20.25 13.83 13.81
CA HIS A 271 -21.22 13.70 12.72
C HIS A 271 -22.55 13.08 13.17
N SER A 272 -22.79 12.87 14.47
CA SER A 272 -23.99 12.20 15.00
C SER A 272 -25.29 12.87 14.56
N ILE A 273 -25.41 14.18 14.75
CA ILE A 273 -26.61 14.97 14.40
C ILE A 273 -26.79 15.02 12.89
N ARG A 274 -25.72 15.34 12.13
CA ARG A 274 -25.72 15.32 10.67
C ARG A 274 -26.23 13.99 10.14
N ASN A 275 -25.66 12.87 10.61
CA ASN A 275 -26.07 11.53 10.18
C ASN A 275 -27.52 11.21 10.58
N LYS A 276 -28.00 11.71 11.72
CA LYS A 276 -29.41 11.57 12.12
C LYS A 276 -30.34 12.31 11.16
N MET A 277 -29.98 13.51 10.73
CA MET A 277 -30.77 14.29 9.76
C MET A 277 -30.72 13.68 8.35
N LEU A 278 -29.54 13.28 7.87
CA LEU A 278 -29.40 12.61 6.57
C LEU A 278 -30.20 11.31 6.49
N LYS A 279 -30.33 10.57 7.60
CA LYS A 279 -31.17 9.36 7.65
C LYS A 279 -32.66 9.63 7.56
N LYS A 280 -33.12 10.86 7.85
CA LYS A 280 -34.51 11.26 7.65
C LYS A 280 -34.79 11.68 6.21
N SER A 281 -33.76 11.95 5.41
CA SER A 281 -33.93 12.32 4.00
C SER A 281 -34.02 11.09 3.11
N LYS A 282 -34.34 11.31 1.81
CA LYS A 282 -34.37 10.26 0.78
C LYS A 282 -32.97 9.90 0.23
N LEU A 283 -31.89 10.38 0.86
CA LEU A 283 -30.53 10.12 0.41
C LEU A 283 -30.12 8.65 0.61
N LYS A 284 -29.24 8.17 -0.27
CA LYS A 284 -28.80 6.77 -0.28
C LYS A 284 -27.58 6.63 0.65
N GLU A 285 -27.75 5.94 1.77
CA GLU A 285 -26.64 5.66 2.70
C GLU A 285 -25.64 4.68 2.09
N ILE A 286 -24.59 5.23 1.47
CA ILE A 286 -23.54 4.48 0.78
C ILE A 286 -22.13 4.90 1.24
N TYR A 287 -21.23 3.92 1.29
CA TYR A 287 -19.82 4.16 1.64
C TYR A 287 -18.91 3.31 0.76
N ILE A 288 -17.88 3.94 0.19
CA ILE A 288 -16.87 3.25 -0.62
C ILE A 288 -15.64 2.88 0.21
N VAL A 289 -15.08 1.70 -0.06
CA VAL A 289 -13.79 1.24 0.44
C VAL A 289 -12.99 0.74 -0.77
N ARG A 290 -11.91 1.46 -1.13
CA ARG A 290 -11.10 1.14 -2.31
C ARG A 290 -9.67 0.77 -1.96
N TYR A 291 -9.15 -0.24 -2.64
CA TYR A 291 -7.75 -0.61 -2.63
C TYR A 291 -7.27 -0.82 -4.07
N ALA A 292 -6.55 0.16 -4.62
CA ALA A 292 -6.16 0.18 -6.02
C ALA A 292 -7.39 0.14 -6.95
N ASP A 293 -7.50 -0.87 -7.81
CA ASP A 293 -8.60 -1.14 -8.74
C ASP A 293 -9.76 -1.92 -8.09
N ASP A 294 -9.52 -2.63 -7.00
CA ASP A 294 -10.53 -3.40 -6.26
C ASP A 294 -11.24 -2.51 -5.23
N PHE A 295 -12.56 -2.38 -5.32
CA PHE A 295 -13.36 -1.60 -4.37
C PHE A 295 -14.70 -2.23 -4.07
N LYS A 296 -15.24 -1.82 -2.92
CA LYS A 296 -16.54 -2.26 -2.41
C LYS A 296 -17.37 -1.08 -1.98
N ILE A 297 -18.66 -1.11 -2.31
CA ILE A 297 -19.62 -0.11 -1.88
C ILE A 297 -20.61 -0.77 -0.93
N PHE A 298 -20.66 -0.28 0.31
CA PHE A 298 -21.55 -0.78 1.34
C PHE A 298 -22.84 0.06 1.38
N CYS A 299 -23.98 -0.62 1.39
CA CYS A 299 -25.31 -0.02 1.36
C CYS A 299 -26.22 -0.55 2.47
N ARG A 300 -27.25 0.22 2.82
CA ARG A 300 -28.24 -0.17 3.82
C ARG A 300 -29.23 -1.21 3.28
N THR A 301 -29.68 -1.03 2.04
CA THR A 301 -30.72 -1.88 1.41
C THR A 301 -30.25 -2.48 0.09
N ARG A 302 -30.93 -3.54 -0.35
CA ARG A 302 -30.67 -4.18 -1.65
C ARG A 302 -31.03 -3.26 -2.83
N SER A 303 -32.08 -2.47 -2.72
CA SER A 303 -32.48 -1.52 -3.77
C SER A 303 -31.42 -0.45 -4.00
N GLN A 304 -30.86 0.11 -2.92
CA GLN A 304 -29.73 1.04 -3.00
C GLN A 304 -28.50 0.40 -3.66
N ALA A 305 -28.19 -0.85 -3.28
CA ALA A 305 -27.06 -1.57 -3.85
C ALA A 305 -27.22 -1.84 -5.35
N LYS A 306 -28.42 -2.21 -5.83
CA LYS A 306 -28.68 -2.34 -7.27
C LYS A 306 -28.58 -1.00 -8.01
N ALA A 307 -29.16 0.05 -7.43
CA ALA A 307 -29.15 1.38 -8.05
C ALA A 307 -27.71 1.94 -8.18
N ILE A 308 -26.87 1.77 -7.16
CA ILE A 308 -25.50 2.25 -7.20
C ILE A 308 -24.60 1.41 -8.11
N ASP A 309 -24.84 0.10 -8.23
CA ASP A 309 -24.13 -0.78 -9.15
C ASP A 309 -24.27 -0.30 -10.62
N ILE A 310 -25.52 -0.02 -11.03
CA ILE A 310 -25.83 0.54 -12.36
C ILE A 310 -25.17 1.91 -12.52
N ALA A 311 -25.34 2.81 -11.55
CA ALA A 311 -24.81 4.17 -11.65
C ALA A 311 -23.27 4.23 -11.66
N VAL A 312 -22.59 3.32 -10.94
CA VAL A 312 -21.13 3.20 -10.96
C VAL A 312 -20.66 2.61 -12.29
N GLY A 313 -21.37 1.62 -12.84
CA GLY A 313 -21.10 1.08 -14.17
C GLY A 313 -21.17 2.16 -15.25
N ASP A 314 -22.21 3.00 -15.21
CA ASP A 314 -22.39 4.12 -16.13
C ASP A 314 -21.29 5.19 -15.97
N MET A 315 -20.98 5.57 -14.73
CA MET A 315 -19.91 6.53 -14.43
C MET A 315 -18.54 6.02 -14.92
N LEU A 316 -18.23 4.74 -14.70
CA LEU A 316 -16.99 4.14 -15.20
C LEU A 316 -16.93 4.18 -16.73
N LYS A 317 -18.00 3.77 -17.41
CA LYS A 317 -18.05 3.71 -18.87
C LYS A 317 -18.02 5.11 -19.50
N ASN A 318 -18.97 5.97 -19.16
CA ASN A 318 -19.18 7.25 -19.85
C ASN A 318 -18.23 8.34 -19.38
N ARG A 319 -17.86 8.36 -18.09
CA ARG A 319 -17.07 9.45 -17.50
C ARG A 319 -15.59 9.14 -17.39
N LEU A 320 -15.23 7.87 -17.13
CA LEU A 320 -13.83 7.44 -17.01
C LEU A 320 -13.32 6.65 -18.23
N GLY A 321 -14.21 6.19 -19.11
CA GLY A 321 -13.83 5.37 -20.28
C GLY A 321 -13.37 3.95 -19.90
N LEU A 322 -13.85 3.42 -18.77
CA LEU A 322 -13.46 2.14 -18.20
C LEU A 322 -14.62 1.15 -18.21
N GLU A 323 -14.36 -0.10 -18.64
CA GLU A 323 -15.36 -1.16 -18.65
C GLU A 323 -15.39 -1.94 -17.32
N CYS A 324 -16.59 -2.25 -16.85
CA CYS A 324 -16.80 -3.18 -15.73
C CYS A 324 -16.82 -4.64 -16.22
N SER A 325 -16.33 -5.55 -15.38
CA SER A 325 -16.46 -6.99 -15.61
C SER A 325 -17.81 -7.48 -15.11
N ALA A 326 -18.81 -7.61 -16.00
CA ALA A 326 -20.17 -8.05 -15.65
C ALA A 326 -20.20 -9.42 -14.94
N GLU A 327 -19.27 -10.33 -15.27
CA GLU A 327 -19.18 -11.66 -14.64
C GLU A 327 -18.77 -11.60 -13.15
N LYS A 328 -18.02 -10.55 -12.78
CA LYS A 328 -17.42 -10.42 -11.44
C LYS A 328 -18.13 -9.40 -10.57
N SER A 329 -18.75 -8.39 -11.17
CA SER A 329 -19.51 -7.40 -10.42
C SER A 329 -20.80 -8.01 -9.88
N LYS A 330 -21.02 -7.94 -8.56
CA LYS A 330 -22.14 -8.63 -7.89
C LYS A 330 -22.70 -7.81 -6.73
N VAL A 331 -24.03 -7.78 -6.64
CA VAL A 331 -24.78 -7.25 -5.49
C VAL A 331 -25.02 -8.36 -4.46
N LEU A 332 -24.30 -8.30 -3.34
CA LEU A 332 -24.29 -9.31 -2.29
C LEU A 332 -25.08 -8.88 -1.05
N ASN A 333 -25.71 -9.84 -0.39
CA ASN A 333 -26.25 -9.69 0.96
C ASN A 333 -25.30 -10.39 1.95
N LEU A 334 -24.57 -9.61 2.74
CA LEU A 334 -23.57 -10.09 3.68
C LEU A 334 -24.15 -10.94 4.81
N LYS A 335 -25.47 -10.93 5.04
CA LYS A 335 -26.12 -11.84 6.00
C LYS A 335 -26.23 -13.27 5.47
N LYS A 336 -26.27 -13.45 4.15
CA LYS A 336 -26.47 -14.74 3.48
C LYS A 336 -25.19 -15.25 2.80
N SER A 337 -24.41 -14.35 2.21
CA SER A 337 -23.27 -14.68 1.35
C SER A 337 -21.99 -14.04 1.85
N TYR A 338 -20.85 -14.65 1.49
CA TYR A 338 -19.53 -14.06 1.71
C TYR A 338 -19.22 -13.05 0.60
N SER A 339 -18.60 -11.94 0.96
CA SER A 339 -17.89 -11.06 0.02
C SER A 339 -16.38 -11.28 0.16
N GLU A 340 -15.67 -11.43 -0.96
CA GLU A 340 -14.22 -11.58 -0.98
C GLU A 340 -13.55 -10.23 -1.24
N PHE A 341 -12.54 -9.86 -0.43
CA PHE A 341 -11.76 -8.63 -0.59
C PHE A 341 -10.31 -8.87 -0.17
N LEU A 342 -9.33 -8.53 -1.01
CA LEU A 342 -7.90 -8.54 -0.65
C LEU A 342 -7.38 -9.86 -0.02
N GLY A 343 -7.96 -10.99 -0.43
CA GLY A 343 -7.63 -12.33 0.10
C GLY A 343 -8.39 -12.74 1.37
N PHE A 344 -9.31 -11.90 1.84
CA PHE A 344 -10.21 -12.19 2.95
C PHE A 344 -11.61 -12.48 2.42
N LYS A 345 -12.34 -13.37 3.08
CA LYS A 345 -13.79 -13.50 2.89
C LYS A 345 -14.51 -13.05 4.15
N MET A 346 -15.55 -12.24 3.99
CA MET A 346 -16.29 -11.65 5.11
C MET A 346 -17.79 -11.80 4.93
N LYS A 347 -18.49 -12.06 6.04
CA LYS A 347 -19.95 -12.04 6.12
C LYS A 347 -20.39 -11.57 7.49
N ALA A 348 -21.64 -11.13 7.59
CA ALA A 348 -22.28 -10.85 8.86
C ALA A 348 -22.89 -12.15 9.42
N GLU A 349 -22.59 -12.49 10.67
CA GLU A 349 -23.25 -13.58 11.38
C GLU A 349 -23.90 -13.07 12.67
N TRP A 350 -24.95 -13.77 13.09
CA TRP A 350 -25.58 -13.56 14.37
C TRP A 350 -24.59 -13.82 15.51
N LYS A 351 -24.50 -12.87 16.45
CA LYS A 351 -23.80 -13.05 17.72
C LYS A 351 -24.68 -12.54 18.86
N ARG A 352 -24.87 -13.38 19.89
CA ARG A 352 -25.41 -12.95 21.18
C ARG A 352 -24.32 -12.19 21.93
N ASN A 353 -24.59 -10.94 22.29
CA ASN A 353 -23.67 -10.10 23.04
C ASN A 353 -24.32 -9.76 24.39
N LYS A 354 -23.66 -10.12 25.49
CA LYS A 354 -24.13 -9.78 26.84
C LYS A 354 -24.07 -8.26 27.02
N LEU A 355 -25.16 -7.65 27.47
CA LEU A 355 -25.20 -6.23 27.75
C LEU A 355 -24.31 -5.94 28.97
N ARG A 356 -23.48 -4.91 28.88
CA ARG A 356 -22.44 -4.61 29.89
C ARG A 356 -22.99 -4.23 31.27
N LYS A 357 -24.29 -3.92 31.37
CA LYS A 357 -24.96 -3.42 32.59
C LYS A 357 -26.19 -4.23 33.01
N THR A 358 -26.64 -5.22 32.24
CA THR A 358 -27.81 -6.06 32.56
C THR A 358 -27.50 -7.53 32.26
N LYS A 359 -28.29 -8.47 32.84
CA LYS A 359 -28.20 -9.90 32.47
C LYS A 359 -28.76 -10.19 31.06
N ASP A 360 -29.27 -9.17 30.37
CA ASP A 360 -29.86 -9.30 29.04
C ASP A 360 -28.82 -9.43 27.92
N TYR A 361 -29.26 -10.04 26.83
CA TYR A 361 -28.45 -10.23 25.63
C TYR A 361 -29.00 -9.35 24.51
N LYS A 362 -28.14 -8.52 23.90
CA LYS A 362 -28.46 -7.89 22.63
C LYS A 362 -27.93 -8.75 21.50
N THR A 363 -28.83 -9.19 20.62
CA THR A 363 -28.44 -9.89 19.39
C THR A 363 -27.99 -8.87 18.35
N LEU A 364 -26.77 -9.04 17.84
CA LEU A 364 -26.22 -8.15 16.83
C LEU A 364 -25.57 -8.99 15.73
N TRP A 365 -25.80 -8.57 14.49
CA TRP A 365 -25.00 -9.03 13.37
C TRP A 365 -23.59 -8.46 13.49
N VAL A 366 -22.59 -9.35 13.44
CA VAL A 366 -21.17 -9.03 13.55
C VAL A 366 -20.43 -9.68 12.38
N ALA A 367 -19.50 -8.93 11.79
CA ALA A 367 -18.63 -9.39 10.73
C ALA A 367 -17.72 -10.52 11.23
N LYS A 368 -17.78 -11.65 10.55
CA LYS A 368 -16.78 -12.72 10.64
C LYS A 368 -15.95 -12.73 9.37
N THR A 369 -14.65 -12.67 9.57
CA THR A 369 -13.62 -12.64 8.53
C THR A 369 -12.77 -13.90 8.56
N TYR A 370 -12.51 -14.46 7.38
CA TYR A 370 -11.70 -15.65 7.12
C TYR A 370 -10.70 -15.36 5.99
N MET A 371 -9.74 -16.26 5.80
CA MET A 371 -8.98 -16.33 4.55
C MET A 371 -9.92 -16.78 3.42
N SER A 372 -9.79 -16.18 2.23
CA SER A 372 -10.50 -16.67 1.04
C SER A 372 -10.02 -18.07 0.67
N ASP A 373 -10.82 -18.82 -0.07
CA ASP A 373 -10.48 -20.21 -0.39
C ASP A 373 -9.26 -20.27 -1.33
N LYS A 374 -9.18 -19.33 -2.28
CA LYS A 374 -7.97 -19.09 -3.08
C LYS A 374 -6.75 -18.77 -2.23
N ALA A 375 -6.90 -17.95 -1.18
CA ALA A 375 -5.79 -17.63 -0.27
C ALA A 375 -5.33 -18.85 0.55
N LYS A 376 -6.26 -19.68 1.02
CA LYS A 376 -5.94 -20.95 1.70
C LYS A 376 -5.18 -21.90 0.79
N THR A 377 -5.66 -22.14 -0.43
CA THR A 377 -5.00 -23.01 -1.40
C THR A 377 -3.59 -22.54 -1.72
N ASN A 378 -3.42 -21.24 -1.99
CA ASN A 378 -2.11 -20.65 -2.25
C ASN A 378 -1.16 -20.77 -1.05
N ALA A 379 -1.66 -20.57 0.18
CA ALA A 379 -0.86 -20.74 1.39
C ALA A 379 -0.42 -22.21 1.57
N THR A 380 -1.34 -23.16 1.42
CA THR A 380 -1.05 -24.60 1.48
C THR A 380 0.00 -25.00 0.46
N THR A 381 -0.13 -24.56 -0.80
CA THR A 381 0.85 -24.88 -1.86
C THR A 381 2.24 -24.32 -1.55
N LYS A 382 2.33 -23.07 -1.08
CA LYS A 382 3.60 -22.45 -0.69
C LYS A 382 4.26 -23.20 0.47
N ILE A 383 3.50 -23.51 1.51
CA ILE A 383 3.99 -24.25 2.68
C ILE A 383 4.46 -25.65 2.27
N ARG A 384 3.67 -26.39 1.48
CA ARG A 384 4.05 -27.72 0.98
C ARG A 384 5.34 -27.66 0.14
N LYS A 385 5.51 -26.63 -0.70
CA LYS A 385 6.73 -26.43 -1.49
C LYS A 385 7.96 -26.28 -0.59
N GLU A 386 7.89 -25.47 0.46
CA GLU A 386 9.00 -25.30 1.41
C GLU A 386 9.27 -26.57 2.22
N ILE A 387 8.23 -27.29 2.64
CA ILE A 387 8.40 -28.59 3.33
C ILE A 387 9.10 -29.60 2.41
N LYS A 388 8.75 -29.67 1.12
CA LYS A 388 9.41 -30.55 0.14
C LYS A 388 10.89 -30.19 -0.03
N LYS A 389 11.25 -28.90 -0.01
CA LYS A 389 12.66 -28.47 -0.04
C LYS A 389 13.43 -28.94 1.19
N ILE A 390 12.85 -28.80 2.38
CA ILE A 390 13.43 -29.28 3.63
C ILE A 390 13.64 -30.80 3.58
N LYS A 391 12.64 -31.55 3.08
CA LYS A 391 12.75 -33.00 2.94
C LYS A 391 13.93 -33.41 2.04
N LYS A 392 14.14 -32.70 0.93
CA LYS A 392 15.26 -32.96 0.00
C LYS A 392 16.61 -32.58 0.60
N ARG A 393 16.69 -31.42 1.27
CA ARG A 393 17.93 -30.87 1.86
C ARG A 393 17.61 -30.19 3.20
N PRO A 394 17.82 -30.86 4.35
CA PRO A 394 17.50 -30.33 5.67
C PRO A 394 18.59 -29.33 6.14
N THR A 395 18.62 -28.15 5.53
CA THR A 395 19.57 -27.08 5.88
C THR A 395 18.91 -25.98 6.70
N LYS A 396 19.69 -25.30 7.55
CA LYS A 396 19.24 -24.13 8.33
C LYS A 396 18.56 -23.06 7.46
N SER A 397 19.12 -22.82 6.26
CA SER A 397 18.57 -21.88 5.28
C SER A 397 17.16 -22.25 4.81
N ASN A 398 16.92 -23.52 4.45
CA ASN A 398 15.60 -23.98 4.02
C ASN A 398 14.54 -23.88 5.13
N ILE A 399 14.95 -24.11 6.39
CA ILE A 399 14.05 -24.00 7.55
C ILE A 399 13.73 -22.53 7.84
N ASN A 400 14.71 -21.63 7.70
CA ASN A 400 14.49 -20.19 7.81
C ASN A 400 13.59 -19.66 6.68
N SER A 401 13.72 -20.18 5.47
CA SER A 401 12.81 -19.90 4.35
C SER A 401 11.37 -20.32 4.68
N TYR A 402 11.19 -21.56 5.17
CA TYR A 402 9.88 -22.05 5.65
C TYR A 402 9.29 -21.15 6.75
N ASN A 403 10.09 -20.84 7.77
CA ASN A 403 9.69 -19.97 8.87
C ASN A 403 9.26 -18.58 8.36
N SER A 404 9.99 -18.02 7.40
CA SER A 404 9.66 -16.73 6.78
C SER A 404 8.32 -16.78 6.04
N VAL A 405 8.05 -17.87 5.31
CA VAL A 405 6.76 -18.09 4.61
C VAL A 405 5.61 -18.21 5.60
N VAL A 406 5.75 -19.03 6.65
CA VAL A 406 4.72 -19.21 7.68
C VAL A 406 4.45 -17.89 8.41
N HIS A 407 5.50 -17.20 8.86
CA HIS A 407 5.36 -15.89 9.52
C HIS A 407 4.70 -14.86 8.60
N GLY A 408 5.03 -14.85 7.31
CA GLY A 408 4.41 -13.95 6.33
C GLY A 408 2.89 -14.17 6.24
N ILE A 409 2.46 -15.42 6.11
CA ILE A 409 1.03 -15.79 6.08
C ILE A 409 0.33 -15.39 7.38
N GLN A 410 0.91 -15.75 8.53
CA GLN A 410 0.36 -15.41 9.85
C GLN A 410 0.23 -13.90 10.04
N ASN A 411 1.27 -13.13 9.71
CA ASN A 411 1.30 -11.69 9.87
C ASN A 411 0.28 -10.98 8.96
N TYR A 412 0.09 -11.45 7.73
CA TYR A 412 -0.88 -10.86 6.80
C TYR A 412 -2.32 -11.19 7.21
N TYR A 413 -2.62 -12.42 7.60
CA TYR A 413 -4.00 -12.82 7.89
C TYR A 413 -4.39 -12.69 9.39
N LYS A 414 -3.51 -12.19 10.26
CA LYS A 414 -3.79 -11.99 11.71
C LYS A 414 -5.04 -11.16 12.01
N VAL A 415 -5.46 -10.29 11.09
CA VAL A 415 -6.66 -9.44 11.25
C VAL A 415 -7.96 -10.20 11.00
N ALA A 416 -7.90 -11.42 10.46
CA ALA A 416 -9.07 -12.27 10.31
C ALA A 416 -9.53 -12.82 11.67
N THR A 417 -10.80 -12.61 12.00
CA THR A 417 -11.42 -13.07 13.26
C THR A 417 -11.27 -14.58 13.47
N HIS A 418 -11.34 -15.38 12.39
CA HIS A 418 -11.25 -16.84 12.45
C HIS A 418 -9.92 -17.37 11.91
N ILE A 419 -8.84 -16.59 12.02
CA ILE A 419 -7.52 -16.98 11.51
C ILE A 419 -7.04 -18.32 12.08
N THR A 420 -7.23 -18.58 13.36
CA THR A 420 -6.81 -19.83 14.00
C THR A 420 -7.50 -21.04 13.38
N LYS A 421 -8.80 -20.95 13.04
CA LYS A 421 -9.52 -22.01 12.32
C LYS A 421 -8.91 -22.23 10.93
N ASN A 422 -8.71 -21.16 10.17
CA ASN A 422 -8.15 -21.25 8.82
C ASN A 422 -6.75 -21.89 8.80
N LEU A 423 -5.88 -21.52 9.75
CA LEU A 423 -4.54 -22.09 9.84
C LEU A 423 -4.53 -23.53 10.36
N ARG A 424 -5.52 -23.93 11.16
CA ARG A 424 -5.73 -25.35 11.50
C ARG A 424 -6.11 -26.16 10.26
N ASP A 425 -7.01 -25.66 9.43
CA ASP A 425 -7.39 -26.31 8.16
C ASP A 425 -6.16 -26.47 7.24
N ILE A 426 -5.34 -25.41 7.12
CA ILE A 426 -4.09 -25.43 6.33
C ILE A 426 -3.09 -26.42 6.94
N ASN A 427 -2.92 -26.41 8.27
CA ASN A 427 -2.02 -27.34 8.95
C ASN A 427 -2.46 -28.80 8.74
N TYR A 428 -3.76 -29.08 8.83
CA TYR A 428 -4.33 -30.39 8.54
C TYR A 428 -4.06 -30.80 7.09
N SER A 429 -4.24 -29.88 6.14
CA SER A 429 -3.93 -30.12 4.72
C SER A 429 -2.44 -30.40 4.49
N CYS A 430 -1.56 -29.81 5.28
CA CYS A 430 -0.11 -30.05 5.22
C CYS A 430 0.36 -31.24 6.06
N SER A 431 -0.52 -31.88 6.84
CA SER A 431 -0.15 -32.89 7.84
C SER A 431 0.60 -34.08 7.22
N GLN A 432 0.12 -34.61 6.10
CA GLN A 432 0.78 -35.72 5.41
C GLN A 432 2.19 -35.35 4.91
N THR A 433 2.37 -34.13 4.41
CA THR A 433 3.67 -33.64 3.98
C THR A 433 4.61 -33.42 5.18
N LEU A 434 4.07 -32.94 6.31
CA LEU A 434 4.81 -32.78 7.57
C LEU A 434 5.21 -34.14 8.18
N LYS A 435 4.39 -35.18 8.05
CA LYS A 435 4.74 -36.54 8.48
C LYS A 435 5.99 -37.04 7.75
N GLY A 436 6.19 -36.64 6.49
CA GLY A 436 7.39 -36.96 5.72
C GLY A 436 8.70 -36.35 6.26
N LEU A 437 8.64 -35.50 7.28
CA LEU A 437 9.81 -34.96 8.00
C LEU A 437 10.07 -35.67 9.34
N LYS A 438 9.29 -36.69 9.71
CA LYS A 438 9.35 -37.33 11.04
C LYS A 438 10.74 -37.86 11.40
N ASN A 439 11.44 -38.48 10.45
CA ASN A 439 12.73 -39.13 10.72
C ASN A 439 13.86 -38.12 10.97
N ASN A 440 13.69 -36.88 10.51
CA ASN A 440 14.73 -35.84 10.54
C ASN A 440 14.45 -34.74 11.56
N ARG A 441 13.44 -34.91 12.43
CA ARG A 441 13.01 -33.88 13.39
C ARG A 441 13.16 -34.38 14.81
N THR A 442 13.66 -33.51 15.68
CA THR A 442 13.67 -33.71 17.13
C THR A 442 12.61 -32.85 17.78
N GLU A 443 12.12 -33.26 18.95
CA GLU A 443 11.23 -32.40 19.74
C GLU A 443 12.01 -31.21 20.29
N ALA A 444 11.40 -30.03 20.23
CA ALA A 444 12.01 -28.80 20.73
C ALA A 444 11.22 -28.27 21.92
N LYS A 445 11.91 -27.78 22.94
CA LYS A 445 11.31 -27.08 24.08
C LYS A 445 11.22 -25.59 23.77
N THR A 446 10.45 -24.88 24.60
CA THR A 446 10.31 -23.42 24.53
C THR A 446 11.67 -22.69 24.63
N GLU A 447 12.65 -23.31 25.27
CA GLU A 447 14.02 -22.81 25.38
C GLU A 447 14.77 -22.78 24.04
N ASN A 448 14.46 -23.68 23.11
CA ASN A 448 15.15 -23.72 21.82
C ASN A 448 14.62 -22.66 20.83
N LEU A 449 13.52 -21.98 21.17
CA LEU A 449 12.95 -20.92 20.33
C LEU A 449 13.86 -19.69 20.34
N SER A 450 14.06 -19.10 19.16
CA SER A 450 14.65 -17.76 19.04
C SER A 450 13.84 -16.73 19.84
N MET A 451 14.49 -15.65 20.29
CA MET A 451 13.83 -14.55 21.03
C MET A 451 12.56 -14.06 20.32
N HIS A 452 12.62 -13.91 19.00
CA HIS A 452 11.49 -13.50 18.18
C HIS A 452 10.34 -14.54 18.15
N GLN A 453 10.63 -15.83 18.11
CA GLN A 453 9.61 -16.88 18.17
C GLN A 453 8.98 -16.98 19.56
N ARG A 454 9.77 -16.87 20.65
CA ARG A 454 9.24 -16.81 22.03
C ARG A 454 8.24 -15.68 22.19
N LYS A 455 8.56 -14.49 21.67
CA LYS A 455 7.64 -13.33 21.69
C LYS A 455 6.38 -13.57 20.85
N ARG A 456 6.51 -14.15 19.66
CA ARG A 456 5.37 -14.41 18.75
C ARG A 456 4.39 -15.44 19.34
N TYR A 457 4.91 -16.52 19.94
CA TYR A 457 4.10 -17.63 20.42
C TYR A 457 3.82 -17.59 21.92
N LYS A 458 4.03 -16.44 22.58
CA LYS A 458 3.69 -16.26 23.99
C LYS A 458 2.20 -16.58 24.22
N GLY A 459 1.90 -17.45 25.17
CA GLY A 459 0.52 -17.89 25.47
C GLY A 459 -0.09 -18.83 24.43
N TYR A 460 0.75 -19.46 23.61
CA TYR A 460 0.44 -20.66 22.84
C TYR A 460 1.24 -21.83 23.43
N ASN A 461 0.65 -23.03 23.42
CA ASN A 461 1.36 -24.26 23.78
C ASN A 461 1.35 -25.27 22.62
N PRO A 462 2.01 -24.95 21.48
CA PRO A 462 2.07 -25.85 20.35
C PRO A 462 3.21 -26.85 20.52
N LYS A 463 3.10 -28.03 19.90
CA LYS A 463 4.25 -28.93 19.78
C LYS A 463 5.28 -28.33 18.81
N TYR A 464 6.51 -28.12 19.29
CA TYR A 464 7.62 -27.60 18.48
C TYR A 464 8.52 -28.73 18.01
N PHE A 465 8.98 -28.62 16.78
CA PHE A 465 9.95 -29.54 16.18
C PHE A 465 11.15 -28.76 15.68
N MET A 466 12.33 -29.34 15.81
CA MET A 466 13.59 -28.78 15.36
C MET A 466 14.22 -29.70 14.32
N ILE A 467 14.82 -29.09 13.31
CA ILE A 467 15.59 -29.76 12.27
C ILE A 467 16.89 -28.97 12.14
N SER A 468 18.05 -29.64 12.11
CA SER A 468 19.36 -29.00 11.92
C SER A 468 19.63 -27.80 12.85
N GLY A 469 19.18 -27.90 14.11
CA GLY A 469 19.36 -26.87 15.15
C GLY A 469 18.44 -25.64 15.02
N VAL A 470 17.42 -25.66 14.15
CA VAL A 470 16.46 -24.55 13.98
C VAL A 470 15.03 -25.03 14.24
N VAL A 471 14.30 -24.31 15.09
CA VAL A 471 12.89 -24.60 15.41
C VAL A 471 11.98 -24.21 14.25
N MET A 472 11.16 -25.15 13.81
CA MET A 472 10.10 -24.94 12.83
C MET A 472 8.92 -24.22 13.46
N SER A 473 8.45 -23.18 12.76
CA SER A 473 7.33 -22.34 13.20
C SER A 473 6.00 -23.07 13.00
N PRO A 474 5.17 -23.23 14.05
CA PRO A 474 3.89 -23.91 13.94
C PRO A 474 2.91 -23.12 13.06
N ILE A 475 2.34 -23.77 12.05
CA ILE A 475 1.44 -23.15 11.06
C ILE A 475 0.20 -22.55 11.74
N TYR A 476 -0.41 -23.29 12.66
CA TYR A 476 -1.69 -22.98 13.30
C TYR A 476 -1.62 -21.92 14.43
N ALA A 477 -0.42 -21.54 14.86
CA ALA A 477 -0.23 -20.71 16.04
C ALA A 477 -0.30 -19.20 15.73
N GLN A 478 -1.51 -18.70 15.45
CA GLN A 478 -1.76 -17.27 15.30
C GLN A 478 -3.14 -16.90 15.86
N LYS A 479 -3.15 -15.91 16.77
CA LYS A 479 -4.35 -15.35 17.39
C LYS A 479 -4.84 -14.19 16.53
N ASN A 480 -6.15 -13.93 16.55
CA ASN A 480 -6.66 -12.74 15.89
C ASN A 480 -6.12 -11.50 16.60
N VAL A 481 -5.70 -10.51 15.82
CA VAL A 481 -5.35 -9.19 16.33
C VAL A 481 -6.46 -8.26 15.90
N THR A 482 -7.14 -7.63 16.87
CA THR A 482 -8.20 -6.66 16.59
C THR A 482 -7.61 -5.52 15.77
N PRO A 483 -8.05 -5.33 14.52
CA PRO A 483 -7.45 -4.32 13.68
C PRO A 483 -8.05 -2.94 14.02
N ILE A 484 -7.22 -1.90 13.93
CA ILE A 484 -7.56 -0.52 14.28
C ILE A 484 -7.82 0.25 12.99
N ASN A 485 -8.86 1.09 12.97
CA ASN A 485 -9.15 1.94 11.81
C ASN A 485 -7.99 2.92 11.59
N PHE A 486 -7.65 3.17 10.33
CA PHE A 486 -6.62 4.15 9.99
C PHE A 486 -7.02 5.54 10.46
N SER A 487 -6.14 6.20 11.22
CA SER A 487 -6.32 7.61 11.57
C SER A 487 -5.92 8.49 10.38
N GLN A 488 -6.81 9.39 9.98
CA GLN A 488 -6.53 10.33 8.90
C GLN A 488 -5.52 11.42 9.29
N ASP A 489 -5.16 11.51 10.57
CA ASP A 489 -4.11 12.41 11.04
C ASP A 489 -2.72 11.93 10.64
N ILE A 490 -2.57 10.63 10.35
CA ILE A 490 -1.31 10.02 9.97
C ILE A 490 -1.00 10.46 8.53
N CYS A 491 -0.15 11.47 8.41
CA CYS A 491 0.30 12.02 7.13
C CYS A 491 1.82 12.25 7.17
N ASN A 492 2.50 11.93 6.07
CA ASN A 492 3.94 12.19 5.93
C ASN A 492 4.25 13.68 5.78
N TYR A 493 3.28 14.48 5.36
CA TYR A 493 3.45 15.87 4.94
C TYR A 493 2.90 16.87 5.96
N THR A 494 2.63 16.41 7.18
CA THR A 494 2.25 17.27 8.31
C THR A 494 3.15 16.96 9.50
N LYS A 495 3.61 17.99 10.21
CA LYS A 495 4.46 17.83 11.41
C LYS A 495 3.80 16.92 12.46
N VAL A 496 2.51 17.15 12.74
CA VAL A 496 1.70 16.34 13.67
C VAL A 496 1.60 14.89 13.19
N GLY A 497 1.31 14.68 11.91
CA GLY A 497 1.17 13.35 11.33
C GLY A 497 2.47 12.55 11.38
N ARG A 498 3.60 13.17 11.03
CA ARG A 498 4.93 12.56 11.14
C ARG A 498 5.25 12.14 12.56
N GLY A 499 4.99 13.00 13.56
CA GLY A 499 5.24 12.70 14.97
C GLY A 499 4.58 11.40 15.46
N THR A 500 3.46 10.98 14.87
CA THR A 500 2.80 9.71 15.19
C THR A 500 3.47 8.47 14.58
N ILE A 501 4.21 8.65 13.48
CA ILE A 501 4.88 7.58 12.72
C ILE A 501 6.35 7.44 13.17
N HIS A 502 7.01 8.57 13.30
CA HIS A 502 8.43 8.77 13.54
C HIS A 502 8.60 10.03 14.38
N GLN A 503 9.18 9.91 15.57
CA GLN A 503 9.77 11.08 16.21
C GLN A 503 10.97 11.44 15.33
N SER A 504 11.05 12.69 14.86
CA SER A 504 12.17 13.21 14.07
C SER A 504 13.51 12.89 14.72
N LEU A 505 14.62 13.05 13.98
CA LEU A 505 15.99 12.93 14.49
C LEU A 505 16.26 13.97 15.60
N LYS A 506 15.67 13.80 16.79
CA LYS A 506 15.68 14.77 17.89
C LYS A 506 17.06 15.01 18.50
N HIS A 507 18.06 14.20 18.13
CA HIS A 507 19.38 14.17 18.75
C HIS A 507 20.53 14.37 17.75
N ILE A 508 20.27 14.83 16.52
CA ILE A 508 21.31 15.03 15.51
C ILE A 508 21.43 16.53 15.20
N ASN A 509 22.65 17.04 15.32
CA ASN A 509 22.97 18.42 14.97
C ASN A 509 22.77 18.62 13.44
N LYS A 510 21.86 19.52 13.07
CA LYS A 510 21.53 19.82 11.67
C LYS A 510 22.71 20.44 10.92
N ASP A 511 23.52 21.25 11.60
CA ASP A 511 24.69 21.91 10.98
C ASP A 511 25.76 20.88 10.66
N THR A 512 25.96 19.88 11.53
CA THR A 512 26.87 18.76 11.25
C THR A 512 26.35 17.86 10.13
N LEU A 513 25.03 17.64 10.06
CA LEU A 513 24.43 16.88 8.96
C LEU A 513 24.59 17.61 7.62
N LYS A 514 24.39 18.93 7.62
CA LYS A 514 24.61 19.81 6.46
C LYS A 514 26.07 19.79 6.05
N TYR A 515 27.01 19.89 7.00
CA TYR A 515 28.44 19.75 6.75
C TYR A 515 28.80 18.39 6.13
N ILE A 516 28.28 17.27 6.65
CA ILE A 516 28.54 15.93 6.08
C ILE A 516 27.96 15.80 4.66
N LYS A 517 26.81 16.45 4.41
CA LYS A 517 26.18 16.51 3.08
C LYS A 517 27.02 17.34 2.10
N GLU A 518 27.50 18.49 2.53
CA GLU A 518 28.33 19.42 1.73
C GLU A 518 29.77 18.89 1.55
N SER A 519 30.27 18.10 2.51
CA SER A 519 31.56 17.40 2.47
C SER A 519 31.50 16.13 1.60
N TYR A 520 31.07 16.32 0.36
CA TYR A 520 31.05 15.28 -0.66
C TYR A 520 32.50 14.91 -1.02
N ILE A 521 32.84 13.62 -0.99
CA ILE A 521 34.18 13.16 -1.41
C ILE A 521 34.09 12.77 -2.88
N PRO A 522 34.66 13.55 -3.82
CA PRO A 522 34.49 13.34 -5.27
C PRO A 522 35.13 12.03 -5.74
N THR A 523 36.16 11.54 -5.03
CA THR A 523 36.89 10.32 -5.39
C THR A 523 36.18 9.02 -4.99
N MET A 524 35.03 9.11 -4.29
CA MET A 524 34.34 7.94 -3.71
C MET A 524 32.97 7.73 -4.35
N SER A 525 32.55 6.46 -4.45
CA SER A 525 31.27 6.10 -5.05
C SER A 525 30.06 6.74 -4.35
N ILE A 526 28.98 6.93 -5.09
CA ILE A 526 27.71 7.46 -4.56
C ILE A 526 27.24 6.64 -3.35
N GLU A 527 27.43 5.31 -3.41
CA GLU A 527 27.11 4.41 -2.32
C GLU A 527 27.87 4.72 -1.03
N TYR A 528 29.16 5.05 -1.13
CA TYR A 528 29.97 5.39 0.02
C TYR A 528 29.50 6.69 0.66
N ASN A 529 29.32 7.76 -0.13
CA ASN A 529 28.85 9.05 0.38
C ASN A 529 27.42 8.96 0.98
N ASP A 530 26.53 8.20 0.36
CA ASP A 530 25.17 7.94 0.86
C ASP A 530 25.16 7.10 2.16
N ASN A 531 26.05 6.12 2.25
CA ASN A 531 26.22 5.28 3.45
C ASN A 531 26.82 6.07 4.61
N ARG A 532 27.69 7.07 4.37
CA ARG A 532 28.23 7.97 5.42
C ARG A 532 27.12 8.71 6.16
N ILE A 533 26.20 9.34 5.43
CA ILE A 533 25.04 10.03 6.00
C ILE A 533 24.19 9.03 6.82
N SER A 534 23.96 7.84 6.26
CA SER A 534 23.21 6.78 6.93
C SER A 534 23.84 6.31 8.24
N LYS A 535 25.17 6.15 8.24
CA LYS A 535 25.96 5.61 9.36
C LYS A 535 26.04 6.63 10.49
N TYR A 536 26.32 7.90 10.18
CA TYR A 536 26.33 9.00 11.15
C TYR A 536 24.99 9.11 11.90
N ILE A 537 23.88 8.99 11.17
CA ILE A 537 22.53 9.06 11.73
C ILE A 537 22.15 7.80 12.50
N ALA A 538 22.53 6.62 12.01
CA ALA A 538 22.34 5.36 12.72
C ALA A 538 23.09 5.33 14.06
N GLN A 539 24.17 6.09 14.17
CA GLN A 539 24.98 6.25 15.38
C GLN A 539 24.54 7.43 16.27
N HIS A 540 23.36 8.03 15.99
CA HIS A 540 22.82 9.16 16.75
C HIS A 540 23.79 10.35 16.86
N GLY A 541 24.55 10.64 15.79
CA GLY A 541 25.48 11.77 15.75
C GLY A 541 26.80 11.55 16.50
N LYS A 542 27.07 10.33 17.01
CA LYS A 542 28.35 9.99 17.64
C LYS A 542 29.36 9.54 16.58
N CYS A 543 30.46 10.26 16.44
CA CYS A 543 31.64 9.78 15.71
C CYS A 543 32.39 8.78 16.59
N ILE A 544 32.50 7.51 16.16
CA ILE A 544 33.56 6.63 16.66
C ILE A 544 34.66 6.69 15.61
N SER A 545 35.86 7.06 16.06
CA SER A 545 37.13 6.86 15.39
C SER A 545 37.33 5.37 15.04
N ALA A 546 36.73 4.95 13.94
CA ALA A 546 36.97 3.67 13.28
C ALA A 546 36.73 3.85 11.78
N ILE A 547 37.53 4.75 11.21
CA ILE A 547 37.89 4.76 9.79
C ILE A 547 39.33 4.24 9.77
N MET A 548 39.48 2.92 9.92
CA MET A 548 40.65 2.11 9.55
C MET A 548 40.24 0.66 9.84
N GLY A 549 40.06 -0.13 8.79
CA GLY A 549 39.54 -1.50 8.83
C GLY A 549 38.80 -1.85 7.55
#